data_AF-A0AAD9VDZ0-F1
#
_entry.id   AF-A0AAD9VDZ0-F1
#
_cell.length_a   1.000
_cell.length_b   1.000
_cell.length_c   1.000
_cell.angle_alpha   90.00
_cell.angle_beta   90.00
_cell.angle_gamma   90.00
#
_symmetry.space_group_name_H-M   'P 1'
#
loop_
_entity.id
_entity.type
_entity.pdbx_description
1 polymer ?
#
loop_
_entity_poly.entity_id
_entity_poly.type
_entity_poly.pdbx_seq_one_letter_code
_entity_poly.pdbx_strand_id
1 'polypeptide(L)'
;MSLFTVPLRLAGVSGINYTGRVEVFYQGKWGKICRDEWDIDDVKVVCKQLGFKSALAEFIGTDTKHENVSIVMSNMACTGTEPSLEFCTRSDGDHKCVDNIGAQALCEPKITEGLENKLQVCDLGSTETLSCSEEKTDPCQSVSWYYVSTGVKIKLGGRFALNGVSLKITNIQLEDAGTYECRGASIHRYLTIYVNTSEQSVESLPPPSLQQLDSGFHRNSNRRAALKEDHLS
;
A
#
# COMPACT_ATOMS: atom_id res chain seq x y z
N MET A 1 -27.72 -6.35 -0.43
CA MET A 1 -26.79 -5.22 -0.66
C MET A 1 -26.94 -4.29 0.54
N SER A 2 -25.90 -4.17 1.36
CA SER A 2 -25.94 -3.33 2.57
C SER A 2 -25.93 -1.85 2.18
N LEU A 3 -26.82 -1.05 2.76
CA LEU A 3 -27.04 0.36 2.43
C LEU A 3 -26.16 1.33 3.24
N PHE A 4 -25.22 0.83 4.05
CA PHE A 4 -24.48 1.66 5.01
C PHE A 4 -22.96 1.39 5.01
N THR A 5 -22.35 1.23 3.84
CA THR A 5 -20.88 1.19 3.77
C THR A 5 -20.29 2.54 4.16
N VAL A 6 -19.35 2.55 5.10
CA VAL A 6 -18.66 3.79 5.50
C VAL A 6 -17.89 4.34 4.30
N PRO A 7 -18.07 5.62 3.89
CA PRO A 7 -17.35 6.17 2.75
C PRO A 7 -15.83 6.16 2.97
N LEU A 8 -15.09 5.76 1.95
CA LEU A 8 -13.64 5.59 1.99
C LEU A 8 -13.00 6.21 0.75
N ARG A 9 -11.78 6.76 0.89
CA ARG A 9 -10.95 7.23 -0.23
C ARG A 9 -9.47 6.98 0.01
N LEU A 10 -8.70 6.93 -1.07
CA LEU A 10 -7.24 6.98 -1.03
C LEU A 10 -6.79 8.41 -1.33
N ALA A 11 -5.85 8.92 -0.54
CA ALA A 11 -5.38 10.31 -0.59
C ALA A 11 -3.86 10.42 -0.44
N GLY A 12 -3.30 11.59 -0.72
CA GLY A 12 -1.87 11.88 -0.53
C GLY A 12 -0.97 11.43 -1.68
N VAL A 13 -1.51 10.82 -2.73
CA VAL A 13 -0.79 10.53 -3.98
C VAL A 13 -1.55 11.18 -5.14
N SER A 14 -0.91 12.15 -5.80
CA SER A 14 -1.56 12.94 -6.85
C SER A 14 -1.72 12.12 -8.13
N GLY A 15 -2.89 12.17 -8.76
CA GLY A 15 -3.14 11.52 -10.05
C GLY A 15 -3.33 10.00 -10.03
N ILE A 16 -3.28 9.37 -8.85
CA ILE A 16 -3.41 7.92 -8.66
C ILE A 16 -4.55 7.63 -7.67
N ASN A 17 -5.52 6.80 -8.06
CA ASN A 17 -6.71 6.50 -7.25
C ASN A 17 -6.71 5.10 -6.61
N TYR A 18 -5.74 4.25 -6.95
CA TYR A 18 -5.58 2.89 -6.41
C TYR A 18 -4.50 2.80 -5.33
N THR A 19 -3.92 3.93 -4.94
CA THR A 19 -2.89 3.96 -3.90
C THR A 19 -2.97 5.23 -3.05
N GLY A 20 -2.53 5.15 -1.81
CA GLY A 20 -2.35 6.30 -0.94
C GLY A 20 -2.71 6.02 0.51
N ARG A 21 -2.75 7.10 1.29
CA ARG A 21 -3.28 7.11 2.66
C ARG A 21 -4.76 6.75 2.63
N VAL A 22 -5.16 5.83 3.50
CA VAL A 22 -6.56 5.46 3.69
C VAL A 22 -7.25 6.52 4.55
N GLU A 23 -8.28 7.15 3.98
CA GLU A 23 -9.15 8.07 4.69
C GLU A 23 -10.58 7.56 4.69
N VAL A 24 -11.24 7.74 5.84
CA VAL A 24 -12.59 7.25 6.12
C VAL A 24 -13.46 8.41 6.60
N PHE A 25 -14.71 8.45 6.14
CA PHE A 25 -15.67 9.44 6.59
C PHE A 25 -16.36 8.95 7.87
N TYR A 26 -15.95 9.49 9.01
CA TYR A 26 -16.40 9.05 10.33
C TYR A 26 -16.92 10.23 11.16
N GLN A 27 -18.09 10.08 11.78
CA GLN A 27 -18.72 11.11 12.62
C GLN A 27 -18.76 12.51 11.98
N GLY A 28 -19.09 12.57 10.68
CA GLY A 28 -19.27 13.83 9.96
C GLY A 28 -17.99 14.49 9.44
N LYS A 29 -16.82 13.84 9.56
CA LYS A 29 -15.54 14.36 9.03
C LYS A 29 -14.71 13.27 8.36
N TRP A 30 -13.84 13.69 7.44
CA TRP A 30 -12.78 12.82 6.93
C TRP A 30 -11.66 12.71 7.97
N GLY A 31 -11.20 11.49 8.21
CA GLY A 31 -10.03 11.22 9.03
C GLY A 31 -9.20 10.08 8.46
N LYS A 32 -7.96 9.97 8.93
CA LYS A 32 -7.05 8.88 8.58
C LYS A 32 -7.17 7.74 9.61
N ILE A 33 -6.82 6.54 9.19
CA ILE A 33 -6.70 5.38 10.07
C ILE A 33 -5.26 5.31 10.55
N CYS A 34 -5.01 4.95 11.81
CA CYS A 34 -3.66 4.76 12.31
C CYS A 34 -2.95 3.61 11.58
N ARG A 35 -1.66 3.81 11.29
CA ARG A 35 -0.79 2.78 10.71
C ARG A 35 -0.45 1.64 11.68
N ASP A 36 -0.53 1.85 12.99
CA ASP A 36 -0.17 0.82 13.96
C ASP A 36 -1.09 -0.40 13.82
N GLU A 37 -0.47 -1.59 13.83
CA GLU A 37 -1.13 -2.88 13.61
C GLU A 37 -1.78 -3.05 12.22
N TRP A 38 -1.64 -2.07 11.32
CA TRP A 38 -2.18 -2.13 9.96
C TRP A 38 -1.47 -3.17 9.11
N ASP A 39 -2.23 -4.08 8.50
CA ASP A 39 -1.69 -5.19 7.71
C ASP A 39 -2.37 -5.39 6.34
N ILE A 40 -1.95 -6.43 5.63
CA ILE A 40 -2.48 -6.75 4.30
C ILE A 40 -3.94 -7.22 4.33
N ASP A 41 -4.43 -7.76 5.44
CA ASP A 41 -5.82 -8.20 5.57
C ASP A 41 -6.75 -6.99 5.71
N ASP A 42 -6.33 -5.93 6.40
CA ASP A 42 -7.04 -4.65 6.39
C ASP A 42 -7.13 -4.07 4.97
N VAL A 43 -6.02 -4.11 4.24
CA VAL A 43 -5.93 -3.56 2.87
C VAL A 43 -6.82 -4.34 1.91
N LYS A 44 -6.95 -5.67 2.07
CA LYS A 44 -7.90 -6.48 1.27
C LYS A 44 -9.31 -5.95 1.40
N VAL A 45 -9.75 -5.63 2.62
CA VAL A 45 -11.09 -5.07 2.87
C VAL A 45 -11.23 -3.69 2.26
N VAL A 46 -10.22 -2.81 2.42
CA VAL A 46 -10.19 -1.47 1.79
C VAL A 46 -10.32 -1.56 0.28
N CYS A 47 -9.46 -2.35 -0.37
CA CYS A 47 -9.42 -2.45 -1.81
C CYS A 47 -10.73 -3.03 -2.35
N LYS A 48 -11.25 -4.08 -1.73
CA LYS A 48 -12.55 -4.67 -2.09
C LYS A 48 -13.70 -3.66 -1.95
N GLN A 49 -13.73 -2.91 -0.85
CA GLN A 49 -14.76 -1.90 -0.59
C GLN A 49 -14.73 -0.76 -1.61
N LEU A 50 -13.54 -0.36 -2.07
CA LEU A 50 -13.35 0.62 -3.15
C LEU A 50 -13.60 0.06 -4.56
N GLY A 51 -13.90 -1.23 -4.68
CA GLY A 51 -14.18 -1.88 -5.96
C GLY A 51 -12.94 -2.33 -6.74
N PHE A 52 -11.77 -2.34 -6.11
CA PHE A 52 -10.54 -2.88 -6.68
C PHE A 52 -10.54 -4.41 -6.75
N LYS A 53 -9.65 -4.96 -7.58
CA LYS A 53 -9.56 -6.41 -7.82
C LYS A 53 -8.93 -7.13 -6.63
N SER A 54 -7.82 -6.60 -6.12
CA SER A 54 -7.06 -7.20 -5.01
C SER A 54 -6.26 -6.13 -4.26
N ALA A 55 -5.69 -6.53 -3.11
CA ALA A 55 -4.68 -5.76 -2.39
C ALA A 55 -3.29 -6.23 -2.82
N LEU A 56 -2.35 -5.31 -2.98
CA LEU A 56 -0.99 -5.58 -3.44
C LEU A 56 0.06 -5.26 -2.38
N ALA A 57 -0.15 -4.23 -1.56
CA ALA A 57 0.72 -3.90 -0.43
C ALA A 57 0.01 -3.00 0.60
N GLU A 58 0.40 -3.14 1.84
CA GLU A 58 -0.01 -2.32 2.99
C GLU A 58 0.74 -0.98 3.08
N PHE A 59 1.94 -0.88 2.49
CA PHE A 59 2.75 0.34 2.49
C PHE A 59 3.32 0.64 1.11
N ILE A 60 3.41 1.94 0.81
CA ILE A 60 3.85 2.44 -0.50
C ILE A 60 5.21 3.16 -0.45
N GLY A 61 5.89 3.10 0.70
CA GLY A 61 7.21 3.72 0.93
C GLY A 61 7.25 5.26 0.84
N THR A 62 6.14 5.89 0.46
CA THR A 62 6.05 7.33 0.22
C THR A 62 5.50 8.04 1.45
N ASP A 63 5.98 9.26 1.73
CA ASP A 63 5.40 10.11 2.77
C ASP A 63 4.01 10.61 2.34
N THR A 64 2.98 10.08 2.99
CA THR A 64 1.60 10.55 2.86
C THR A 64 1.13 11.20 4.16
N LYS A 65 1.99 11.88 4.91
CA LYS A 65 1.56 12.67 6.07
C LYS A 65 0.66 13.82 5.65
N HIS A 66 -0.31 14.11 6.50
CA HIS A 66 -1.20 15.25 6.34
C HIS A 66 -1.63 15.71 7.73
N GLU A 67 -0.99 16.78 8.22
CA GLU A 67 -1.14 17.28 9.58
C GLU A 67 -2.58 17.67 9.92
N ASN A 68 -3.32 18.19 8.93
CA ASN A 68 -4.70 18.64 9.15
C ASN A 68 -5.75 17.53 9.09
N VAL A 69 -5.36 16.27 8.86
CA VAL A 69 -6.28 15.12 8.85
C VAL A 69 -5.98 14.28 10.09
N SER A 70 -6.92 14.28 11.04
CA SER A 70 -6.79 13.59 12.33
C SER A 70 -6.99 12.07 12.20
N ILE A 71 -6.38 11.30 13.09
CA ILE A 71 -6.69 9.88 13.29
C ILE A 71 -8.12 9.75 13.83
N VAL A 72 -8.94 8.92 13.17
CA VAL A 72 -10.34 8.67 13.57
C VAL A 72 -10.63 7.19 13.85
N MET A 73 -9.70 6.30 13.51
CA MET A 73 -9.77 4.86 13.79
C MET A 73 -8.34 4.33 14.00
N SER A 74 -8.18 3.33 14.85
CA SER A 74 -6.91 2.68 15.20
C SER A 74 -7.12 1.18 15.45
N ASN A 75 -6.03 0.42 15.55
CA ASN A 75 -6.02 -1.01 15.89
C ASN A 75 -6.98 -1.80 15.01
N MET A 76 -6.85 -1.62 13.70
CA MET A 76 -7.64 -2.35 12.74
C MET A 76 -7.19 -3.81 12.76
N ALA A 77 -8.16 -4.72 12.81
CA ALA A 77 -7.92 -6.15 12.86
C ALA A 77 -8.96 -6.84 11.98
N CYS A 78 -8.93 -6.54 10.68
CA CYS A 78 -9.69 -7.28 9.69
C CYS A 78 -9.15 -8.70 9.52
N THR A 79 -10.00 -9.62 9.07
CA THR A 79 -9.62 -10.98 8.63
C THR A 79 -9.39 -11.06 7.12
N GLY A 80 -9.64 -9.96 6.40
CA GLY A 80 -9.53 -9.86 4.94
C GLY A 80 -10.78 -10.35 4.19
N THR A 81 -11.79 -10.86 4.90
CA THR A 81 -13.01 -11.44 4.31
C THR A 81 -14.22 -10.53 4.42
N GLU A 82 -14.14 -9.52 5.28
CA GLU A 82 -15.18 -8.56 5.55
C GLU A 82 -15.68 -7.88 4.26
N PRO A 83 -16.96 -7.49 4.20
CA PRO A 83 -17.49 -6.76 3.06
C PRO A 83 -17.04 -5.28 3.04
N SER A 84 -16.69 -4.73 4.20
CA SER A 84 -16.25 -3.34 4.39
C SER A 84 -15.59 -3.16 5.77
N LEU A 85 -14.82 -2.07 5.93
CA LEU A 85 -14.09 -1.74 7.16
C LEU A 85 -14.97 -1.63 8.40
N GLU A 86 -16.26 -1.33 8.24
CA GLU A 86 -17.21 -1.23 9.35
C GLU A 86 -17.41 -2.56 10.09
N PHE A 87 -17.12 -3.70 9.44
CA PHE A 87 -17.26 -5.04 10.00
C PHE A 87 -15.96 -5.59 10.60
N CYS A 88 -14.85 -4.86 10.46
CA CYS A 88 -13.59 -5.24 11.08
C CYS A 88 -13.61 -4.90 12.57
N THR A 89 -12.90 -5.69 13.36
CA THR A 89 -12.58 -5.30 14.74
C THR A 89 -11.69 -4.08 14.68
N ARG A 90 -12.02 -3.04 15.47
CA ARG A 90 -11.31 -1.76 15.46
C ARG A 90 -11.56 -0.96 16.73
N SER A 91 -10.73 0.07 16.94
CA SER A 91 -10.90 1.07 17.98
C SER A 91 -11.22 2.44 17.36
N ASP A 92 -12.10 3.21 18.01
CA ASP A 92 -12.51 4.55 17.54
C ASP A 92 -11.58 5.66 18.03
N GLY A 93 -11.05 6.47 17.11
CA GLY A 93 -10.13 7.56 17.47
C GLY A 93 -8.71 7.08 17.75
N ASP A 94 -7.87 8.03 18.18
CA ASP A 94 -6.43 7.82 18.36
C ASP A 94 -6.13 7.00 19.63
N HIS A 95 -5.73 5.74 19.45
CA HIS A 95 -5.34 4.83 20.52
C HIS A 95 -3.82 4.71 20.68
N LYS A 96 -3.13 5.86 20.78
CA LYS A 96 -1.66 5.99 20.88
C LYS A 96 -0.95 5.68 19.57
N CYS A 97 -1.47 6.23 18.47
CA CYS A 97 -0.88 6.10 17.16
C CYS A 97 0.54 6.67 17.12
N VAL A 98 1.53 5.84 16.83
CA VAL A 98 2.92 6.27 16.74
C VAL A 98 3.09 7.23 15.55
N ASP A 99 3.78 8.34 15.80
CA ASP A 99 4.11 9.38 14.82
C ASP A 99 2.92 10.01 14.07
N ASN A 100 1.68 9.76 14.50
CA ASN A 100 0.46 10.23 13.85
C ASN A 100 0.42 9.86 12.35
N ILE A 101 0.96 8.70 11.98
CA ILE A 101 1.05 8.25 10.58
C ILE A 101 -0.24 7.54 10.18
N GLY A 102 -0.75 7.90 8.99
CA GLY A 102 -1.91 7.26 8.41
C GLY A 102 -1.56 5.94 7.73
N ALA A 103 -2.41 4.93 7.91
CA ALA A 103 -2.40 3.69 7.15
C ALA A 103 -2.43 3.95 5.64
N GLN A 104 -1.79 3.08 4.87
CA GLN A 104 -1.69 3.18 3.42
C GLN A 104 -2.32 1.93 2.77
N ALA A 105 -2.67 2.04 1.50
CA ALA A 105 -3.13 0.91 0.71
C ALA A 105 -2.56 1.04 -0.69
N LEU A 106 -2.13 -0.09 -1.24
CA LEU A 106 -1.89 -0.28 -2.66
C LEU A 106 -2.84 -1.34 -3.18
N CYS A 107 -3.75 -0.93 -4.05
CA CYS A 107 -4.76 -1.78 -4.65
C CYS A 107 -4.44 -2.10 -6.11
N GLU A 108 -4.93 -3.25 -6.57
CA GLU A 108 -4.96 -3.60 -7.98
C GLU A 108 -6.24 -3.02 -8.62
N PRO A 109 -6.15 -2.08 -9.59
CA PRO A 109 -7.28 -1.62 -10.38
C PRO A 109 -8.15 -2.76 -10.90
N LYS A 110 -9.46 -2.68 -10.68
CA LYS A 110 -10.40 -3.60 -11.32
C LYS A 110 -10.66 -3.13 -12.74
N ILE A 111 -9.94 -3.72 -13.68
CA ILE A 111 -10.11 -3.45 -15.11
C ILE A 111 -11.17 -4.42 -15.62
N THR A 112 -12.37 -3.89 -15.90
CA THR A 112 -13.44 -4.65 -16.55
C THR A 112 -13.07 -4.88 -18.01
N GLU A 113 -12.36 -5.99 -18.28
CA GLU A 113 -12.43 -6.86 -19.48
C GLU A 113 -11.10 -7.60 -19.68
N GLY A 114 -11.12 -8.93 -19.48
CA GLY A 114 -10.38 -9.97 -20.22
C GLY A 114 -8.87 -9.87 -20.50
N LEU A 115 -8.13 -8.90 -19.97
CA LEU A 115 -6.74 -8.63 -20.37
C LEU A 115 -5.71 -9.04 -19.32
N GLU A 116 -4.57 -9.52 -19.82
CA GLU A 116 -3.38 -9.75 -19.02
C GLU A 116 -2.89 -8.43 -18.41
N ASN A 117 -2.88 -8.37 -17.08
CA ASN A 117 -2.23 -7.31 -16.33
C ASN A 117 -0.76 -7.71 -16.18
N LYS A 118 0.15 -6.93 -16.79
CA LYS A 118 1.58 -7.07 -16.50
C LYS A 118 1.99 -6.04 -15.47
N LEU A 119 2.60 -6.53 -14.40
CA LEU A 119 3.15 -5.68 -13.36
C LEU A 119 4.64 -5.47 -13.59
N GLN A 120 5.08 -4.22 -13.54
CA GLN A 120 6.49 -3.85 -13.61
C GLN A 120 6.85 -3.02 -12.39
N VAL A 121 7.87 -3.45 -11.64
CA VAL A 121 8.49 -2.66 -10.57
C VAL A 121 9.76 -2.04 -11.15
N CYS A 122 9.92 -0.75 -10.95
CA CYS A 122 10.97 0.07 -11.54
C CYS A 122 11.65 0.90 -10.45
N ASP A 123 12.95 1.12 -10.55
CA ASP A 123 13.66 2.00 -9.61
C ASP A 123 13.61 3.47 -10.08
N LEU A 124 13.65 4.41 -9.13
CA LEU A 124 13.80 5.83 -9.46
C LEU A 124 15.01 6.09 -10.37
N GLY A 125 14.80 6.91 -11.40
CA GLY A 125 15.82 7.25 -12.39
C GLY A 125 16.10 6.15 -13.43
N SER A 126 15.49 4.96 -13.31
CA SER A 126 15.67 3.90 -14.29
C SER A 126 15.05 4.26 -15.65
N THR A 127 15.38 3.47 -16.66
CA THR A 127 14.77 3.56 -17.99
C THR A 127 14.08 2.24 -18.28
N GLU A 128 12.76 2.28 -18.45
CA GLU A 128 11.95 1.09 -18.63
C GLU A 128 11.22 1.13 -19.96
N THR A 129 10.90 -0.06 -20.47
CA THR A 129 10.14 -0.22 -21.71
C THR A 129 8.94 -1.11 -21.46
N LEU A 130 7.77 -0.50 -21.49
CA LEU A 130 6.49 -1.17 -21.37
C LEU A 130 6.10 -1.79 -22.71
N SER A 131 6.09 -3.12 -22.78
CA SER A 131 5.72 -3.83 -24.01
C SER A 131 4.21 -4.03 -24.12
N CYS A 132 3.62 -3.53 -25.20
CA CYS A 132 2.20 -3.70 -25.50
C CYS A 132 1.86 -5.08 -26.10
N SER A 133 2.87 -5.83 -26.56
CA SER A 133 2.73 -7.19 -27.08
C SER A 133 4.01 -7.98 -26.80
N GLU A 134 3.86 -9.29 -26.57
CA GLU A 134 4.97 -10.25 -26.42
C GLU A 134 5.45 -10.78 -27.79
N GLU A 135 4.68 -10.59 -28.86
CA GLU A 135 5.02 -11.04 -30.22
C GLU A 135 5.66 -9.93 -31.06
N LYS A 136 6.45 -10.31 -32.08
CA LYS A 136 6.91 -9.39 -33.13
C LYS A 136 5.70 -8.86 -33.88
N THR A 137 5.17 -7.72 -33.44
CA THR A 137 4.01 -7.07 -34.05
C THR A 137 4.30 -6.66 -35.49
N ASP A 138 3.28 -6.72 -36.33
CA ASP A 138 3.31 -6.17 -37.68
C ASP A 138 3.81 -4.72 -37.62
N PRO A 139 4.83 -4.32 -38.42
CA PRO A 139 5.31 -2.94 -38.47
C PRO A 139 4.24 -1.90 -38.82
N CYS A 140 3.09 -2.31 -39.37
CA CYS A 140 1.95 -1.42 -39.64
C CYS A 140 1.03 -1.21 -38.42
N GLN A 141 1.21 -1.96 -37.35
CA GLN A 141 0.35 -1.90 -36.17
C GLN A 141 0.75 -0.72 -35.29
N SER A 142 0.05 0.40 -35.43
CA SER A 142 0.22 1.56 -34.55
C SER A 142 -0.61 1.39 -33.28
N VAL A 143 -0.02 1.77 -32.15
CA VAL A 143 -0.71 1.82 -30.86
C VAL A 143 -0.61 3.20 -30.25
N SER A 144 -1.53 3.49 -29.34
CA SER A 144 -1.52 4.70 -28.52
C SER A 144 -1.57 4.31 -27.06
N TRP A 145 -0.80 5.03 -26.23
CA TRP A 145 -0.75 4.81 -24.80
C TRP A 145 -1.53 5.90 -24.05
N TYR A 146 -2.20 5.51 -22.97
CA TYR A 146 -3.06 6.35 -22.15
C TYR A 146 -2.78 6.11 -20.67
N TYR A 147 -2.93 7.15 -19.86
CA TYR A 147 -3.04 6.98 -18.41
C TYR A 147 -4.46 6.50 -18.08
N VAL A 148 -4.61 5.34 -17.43
CA VAL A 148 -5.95 4.82 -17.08
C VAL A 148 -6.67 5.75 -16.12
N SER A 149 -5.95 6.36 -15.18
CA SER A 149 -6.55 7.22 -14.14
C SER A 149 -7.26 8.45 -14.71
N THR A 150 -6.76 9.01 -15.82
CA THR A 150 -7.29 10.23 -16.42
C THR A 150 -7.93 10.00 -17.80
N GLY A 151 -7.67 8.86 -18.44
CA GLY A 151 -8.03 8.58 -19.83
C GLY A 151 -7.26 9.44 -20.85
N VAL A 152 -6.27 10.22 -20.42
CA VAL A 152 -5.51 11.13 -21.28
C VAL A 152 -4.43 10.37 -22.05
N LYS A 153 -4.32 10.65 -23.36
CA LYS A 153 -3.26 10.10 -24.22
C LYS A 153 -1.90 10.65 -23.81
N ILE A 154 -0.92 9.76 -23.67
CA ILE A 154 0.46 10.12 -23.34
C ILE A 154 1.07 10.91 -24.49
N LYS A 155 1.62 12.08 -24.17
CA LYS A 155 2.34 12.91 -25.13
C LYS A 155 3.76 12.39 -25.29
N LEU A 156 4.13 12.04 -26.52
CA LEU A 156 5.48 11.60 -26.84
C LEU A 156 6.42 12.81 -26.90
N GLY A 157 7.65 12.62 -26.45
CA GLY A 157 8.66 13.67 -26.30
C GLY A 157 9.18 13.76 -24.87
N GLY A 158 10.39 14.31 -24.72
CA GLY A 158 11.07 14.37 -23.42
C GLY A 158 11.41 12.97 -22.91
N ARG A 159 10.82 12.57 -21.76
CA ARG A 159 11.06 11.28 -21.10
C ARG A 159 10.31 10.10 -21.75
N PHE A 160 9.30 10.38 -22.57
CA PHE A 160 8.44 9.35 -23.17
C PHE A 160 8.75 9.18 -24.66
N ALA A 161 9.05 7.96 -25.08
CA ALA A 161 9.31 7.62 -26.48
C ALA A 161 8.60 6.31 -26.87
N LEU A 162 8.26 6.16 -28.14
CA LEU A 162 7.81 4.87 -28.69
C LEU A 162 8.99 4.11 -29.27
N ASN A 163 9.03 2.81 -29.01
CA ASN A 163 9.89 1.85 -29.68
C ASN A 163 9.01 0.73 -30.24
N GLY A 164 8.59 0.85 -31.50
CA GLY A 164 7.54 0.01 -32.07
C GLY A 164 6.20 0.24 -31.35
N VAL A 165 5.61 -0.84 -30.81
CA VAL A 165 4.40 -0.78 -29.98
C VAL A 165 4.67 -0.53 -28.49
N SER A 166 5.95 -0.51 -28.09
CA SER A 166 6.34 -0.38 -26.69
C SER A 166 6.55 1.08 -26.30
N LEU A 167 6.16 1.44 -25.08
CA LEU A 167 6.41 2.75 -24.50
C LEU A 167 7.69 2.71 -23.68
N LYS A 168 8.71 3.46 -24.11
CA LYS A 168 9.94 3.69 -23.35
C LYS A 168 9.79 4.93 -22.49
N ILE A 169 10.05 4.79 -21.20
CA ILE A 169 10.06 5.88 -20.21
C ILE A 169 11.49 5.98 -19.68
N THR A 170 12.14 7.13 -19.87
CA THR A 170 13.47 7.40 -19.33
C THR A 170 13.38 8.23 -18.04
N ASN A 171 14.36 8.03 -17.15
CA ASN A 171 14.47 8.76 -15.90
C ASN A 171 13.15 8.70 -15.11
N ILE A 172 12.73 7.48 -14.76
CA ILE A 172 11.48 7.22 -14.04
C ILE A 172 11.37 8.06 -12.78
N GLN A 173 10.22 8.69 -12.61
CA GLN A 173 9.84 9.51 -11.46
C GLN A 173 8.72 8.82 -10.70
N LEU A 174 8.53 9.19 -9.44
CA LEU A 174 7.44 8.65 -8.62
C LEU A 174 6.05 8.90 -9.23
N GLU A 175 5.88 10.03 -9.93
CA GLU A 175 4.66 10.38 -10.67
C GLU A 175 4.38 9.48 -11.89
N ASP A 176 5.37 8.71 -12.36
CA ASP A 176 5.17 7.74 -13.43
C ASP A 176 4.56 6.43 -12.91
N ALA A 177 4.45 6.24 -11.59
CA ALA A 177 3.68 5.13 -11.03
C ALA A 177 2.23 5.26 -11.50
N GLY A 178 1.69 4.19 -12.09
CA GLY A 178 0.47 4.33 -12.85
C GLY A 178 0.04 3.04 -13.50
N THR A 179 -1.26 2.91 -13.79
CA THR A 179 -1.73 1.96 -14.80
C THR A 179 -1.80 2.66 -16.15
N TYR A 180 -1.14 2.05 -17.11
CA TYR A 180 -1.01 2.48 -18.49
C TYR A 180 -1.83 1.54 -19.36
N GLU A 181 -2.53 2.13 -20.31
CA GLU A 181 -3.35 1.39 -21.27
C GLU A 181 -2.78 1.59 -22.66
N CYS A 182 -2.48 0.48 -23.32
CA CYS A 182 -2.12 0.45 -24.72
C CYS A 182 -3.35 0.08 -25.56
N ARG A 183 -3.68 0.90 -26.54
CA ARG A 183 -4.79 0.68 -27.49
C ARG A 183 -4.28 0.66 -28.93
N GLY A 184 -4.64 -0.38 -29.66
CA GLY A 184 -4.42 -0.57 -31.09
C GLY A 184 -5.62 -1.27 -31.74
N ALA A 185 -5.57 -1.50 -33.05
CA ALA A 185 -6.70 -2.07 -33.80
C ALA A 185 -7.14 -3.47 -33.32
N SER A 186 -6.18 -4.29 -32.89
CA SER A 186 -6.42 -5.65 -32.38
C SER A 186 -5.61 -5.94 -31.10
N ILE A 187 -5.04 -4.89 -30.51
CA ILE A 187 -4.23 -4.98 -29.30
C ILE A 187 -4.82 -4.03 -28.28
N HIS A 188 -5.12 -4.58 -27.13
CA HIS A 188 -5.51 -3.83 -25.96
C HIS A 188 -4.74 -4.48 -24.82
N ARG A 189 -3.97 -3.72 -24.03
CA ARG A 189 -3.26 -4.25 -22.85
C ARG A 189 -3.19 -3.20 -21.76
N TYR A 190 -3.12 -3.65 -20.51
CA TYR A 190 -2.95 -2.81 -19.34
C TYR A 190 -1.67 -3.20 -18.60
N LEU A 191 -0.83 -2.21 -18.32
CA LEU A 191 0.44 -2.39 -17.64
C LEU A 191 0.49 -1.44 -16.45
N THR A 192 0.80 -1.97 -15.27
CA THR A 192 0.97 -1.14 -14.08
C THR A 192 2.45 -1.02 -13.74
N ILE A 193 2.91 0.21 -13.54
CA ILE A 193 4.23 0.52 -13.02
C ILE A 193 4.11 0.85 -11.53
N TYR A 194 4.94 0.19 -10.72
CA TYR A 194 5.33 0.67 -9.39
C TYR A 194 6.73 1.22 -9.44
N VAL A 195 6.94 2.34 -8.74
CA VAL A 195 8.24 2.98 -8.65
C VAL A 195 8.75 2.78 -7.23
N ASN A 196 9.86 2.06 -7.11
CA ASN A 196 10.57 1.86 -5.87
C ASN A 196 11.46 3.07 -5.57
N THR A 197 11.39 3.55 -4.34
CA THR A 197 12.27 4.62 -3.85
C THR A 197 13.39 3.98 -3.03
N SER A 198 14.63 4.04 -3.52
CA SER A 198 15.78 3.41 -2.88
C SER A 198 16.23 4.05 -1.55
N GLU A 199 15.45 4.97 -0.99
CA GLU A 199 15.59 5.37 0.41
C GLU A 199 14.54 4.65 1.27
N GLN A 200 14.83 3.40 1.64
CA GLN A 200 14.55 2.83 2.96
C GLN A 200 15.25 1.47 3.08
N SER A 201 16.53 1.52 3.43
CA SER A 201 17.09 0.54 4.35
C SER A 201 16.42 0.76 5.72
N VAL A 202 15.16 0.32 5.87
CA VAL A 202 14.61 0.05 7.19
C VAL A 202 14.90 -1.41 7.42
N GLU A 203 15.93 -1.63 8.23
CA GLU A 203 16.21 -2.86 8.92
C GLU A 203 14.89 -3.50 9.33
N SER A 204 14.62 -4.68 8.79
CA SER A 204 13.51 -5.53 9.19
C SER A 204 13.57 -5.70 10.70
N LEU A 205 12.80 -4.92 11.44
CA LEU A 205 12.58 -5.18 12.85
C LEU A 205 11.94 -6.57 12.90
N PRO A 206 12.57 -7.56 13.55
CA PRO A 206 11.94 -8.85 13.70
C PRO A 206 10.64 -8.67 14.50
N PRO A 207 9.63 -9.51 14.27
CA PRO A 207 8.41 -9.47 15.08
C PRO A 207 8.80 -9.58 16.57
N PRO A 208 8.11 -8.88 17.48
CA PRO A 208 8.36 -9.03 18.90
C PRO A 208 8.28 -10.51 19.23
N SER A 209 9.42 -11.05 19.66
CA SER A 209 9.50 -12.42 20.13
C SER A 209 8.48 -12.58 21.24
N LEU A 210 7.59 -13.56 21.07
CA LEU A 210 6.77 -14.13 22.14
C LEU A 210 7.69 -14.28 23.36
N GLN A 211 7.53 -13.40 24.35
CA GLN A 211 8.17 -13.59 25.64
C GLN A 211 7.69 -14.94 26.15
N GLN A 212 8.66 -15.84 26.28
CA GLN A 212 8.51 -17.13 26.88
C GLN A 212 7.78 -16.94 28.21
N LEU A 213 6.69 -17.70 28.36
CA LEU A 213 6.19 -18.13 29.65
C LEU A 213 7.37 -18.70 30.45
N ASP A 214 7.92 -17.89 31.35
CA ASP A 214 8.89 -18.33 32.35
C ASP A 214 8.14 -19.17 33.40
N SER A 215 7.82 -20.41 33.04
CA SER A 215 7.57 -21.50 33.98
C SER A 215 8.88 -22.26 34.20
N GLY A 216 9.81 -21.62 34.90
CA GLY A 216 11.11 -22.17 35.29
C GLY A 216 11.12 -22.56 36.77
N PHE A 217 10.46 -23.66 37.11
CA PHE A 217 10.59 -24.32 38.41
C PHE A 217 11.99 -24.94 38.49
N HIS A 218 12.93 -24.30 39.18
CA HIS A 218 14.09 -25.02 39.71
C HIS A 218 14.51 -24.52 41.09
N ARG A 219 14.27 -25.40 42.07
CA ARG A 219 14.88 -25.38 43.40
C ARG A 219 16.39 -25.21 43.25
N ASN A 220 16.97 -24.27 44.00
CA ASN A 220 18.20 -24.58 44.70
C ASN A 220 18.29 -23.85 46.03
N SER A 221 18.30 -24.67 47.07
CA SER A 221 18.60 -24.33 48.45
C SER A 221 20.05 -23.86 48.52
N ASN A 222 20.31 -22.69 49.10
CA ASN A 222 21.57 -22.47 49.78
C ASN A 222 21.43 -21.65 51.06
N ARG A 223 22.21 -22.12 52.03
CA ARG A 223 22.12 -21.94 53.46
C ARG A 223 22.47 -20.53 53.93
N ARG A 224 21.81 -20.15 55.02
CA ARG A 224 22.22 -19.13 55.99
C ARG A 224 23.63 -19.41 56.53
N ALA A 225 24.46 -18.36 56.57
CA ALA A 225 25.45 -18.09 57.61
C ALA A 225 25.77 -16.58 57.51
N ALA A 226 25.18 -15.76 58.37
CA ALA A 226 25.78 -15.29 59.62
C ALA A 226 26.85 -14.19 59.40
N LEU A 227 26.45 -12.94 59.63
CA LEU A 227 27.27 -11.92 60.28
C LEU A 227 26.33 -11.04 61.12
N LYS A 228 26.86 -10.65 62.27
CA LYS A 228 26.19 -10.41 63.54
C LYS A 228 26.15 -8.90 63.77
N GLU A 229 24.97 -8.37 64.10
CA GLU A 229 24.82 -7.00 64.59
C GLU A 229 25.32 -6.94 66.04
N ASP A 230 26.19 -5.95 66.32
CA ASP A 230 26.51 -5.51 67.67
C ASP A 230 25.63 -4.31 68.05
N HIS A 231 25.22 -4.37 69.32
CA HIS A 231 24.28 -3.56 70.08
C HIS A 231 24.31 -2.03 69.95
N LEU A 232 23.12 -1.43 70.15
CA LEU A 232 22.97 -0.34 71.12
C LEU A 232 21.61 -0.41 71.86
N SER A 233 21.72 -0.47 73.19
CA SER A 233 20.72 -0.29 74.27
C SER A 233 19.74 -1.42 74.60
#